data_AF-A0A8S3UVY4-F1
#
_entry.id   AF-A0A8S3UVY4-F1
#
_cell.length_a   1.000
_cell.length_b   1.000
_cell.length_c   1.000
_cell.angle_alpha   90.00
_cell.angle_beta   90.00
_cell.angle_gamma   90.00
#
_symmetry.space_group_name_H-M   'P 1'
#
loop_
_entity.id
_entity.type
_entity.pdbx_description
1 polymer ?
#
loop_
_entity_poly.entity_id
_entity_poly.type
_entity_poly.pdbx_seq_one_letter_code
_entity_poly.pdbx_strand_id
1 'polypeptide(L)'
;MPGFGKLLPVRFIQLEKSIDEKLQTGTQFLSFDDVKTIAEKIGAITDIAELDVFLRYHHDFGNLIYFKDIPEYIILNPQWLVKVFRLLVTADMFRDKLIGHKEWDMYETTGKLTENLIRCIFANQTDDITNCKEHILSIMEKFDIIIRPKMLIDGKELVDPHYYVPCMIKTIVSSEILEQLIIPQHKSYCLCLEFDFSTTGVYQSLDDFVYKEVHHFSILSAEKPSYTSLIQTNWFI
;
A
#
# COMPACT_ATOMS: atom_id res chain seq x y z
N MET A 1 13.67 20.95 7.56
CA MET A 1 13.93 19.81 6.68
C MET A 1 14.59 18.71 7.49
N PRO A 2 13.98 17.53 7.69
CA PRO A 2 14.63 16.43 8.38
C PRO A 2 15.79 15.94 7.50
N GLY A 3 17.03 15.87 8.02
CA GLY A 3 18.20 15.39 7.27
C GLY A 3 19.43 16.31 7.26
N PHE A 4 19.28 17.59 7.59
CA PHE A 4 20.43 18.48 7.78
C PHE A 4 21.32 17.95 8.91
N GLY A 5 22.51 17.44 8.57
CA GLY A 5 23.53 17.00 9.53
C GLY A 5 23.93 15.52 9.49
N LYS A 6 23.31 14.67 8.66
CA LYS A 6 23.84 13.31 8.45
C LYS A 6 25.03 13.36 7.48
N LEU A 7 26.20 12.95 7.95
CA LEU A 7 27.41 12.79 7.14
C LEU A 7 27.22 11.57 6.23
N LEU A 8 26.94 11.78 4.95
CA LEU A 8 26.95 10.73 3.95
C LEU A 8 28.35 10.56 3.34
N PRO A 9 28.73 9.34 2.94
CA PRO A 9 29.93 9.14 2.14
C PRO A 9 29.87 9.95 0.84
N VAL A 10 30.93 10.71 0.54
CA VAL A 10 31.02 11.52 -0.70
C VAL A 10 30.81 10.67 -1.96
N ARG A 11 31.18 9.38 -1.91
CA ARG A 11 30.98 8.40 -2.98
C ARG A 11 29.50 8.17 -3.36
N PHE A 12 28.56 8.41 -2.45
CA PHE A 12 27.12 8.32 -2.75
C PHE A 12 26.71 9.32 -3.83
N ILE A 13 27.34 10.50 -3.87
CA ILE A 13 27.09 11.52 -4.89
C ILE A 13 27.41 11.00 -6.30
N GLN A 14 28.39 10.10 -6.44
CA GLN A 14 28.72 9.52 -7.74
C GLN A 14 27.62 8.55 -8.21
N LEU A 15 27.09 7.74 -7.29
CA LEU A 15 25.97 6.85 -7.60
C LEU A 15 24.67 7.61 -7.87
N GLU A 16 24.38 8.66 -7.10
CA GLU A 16 23.27 9.59 -7.37
C GLU A 16 23.32 10.12 -8.81
N LYS A 17 24.48 10.64 -9.22
CA LYS A 17 24.66 11.15 -10.59
C LYS A 17 24.44 10.08 -11.66
N SER A 18 24.95 8.87 -11.44
CA SER A 18 24.72 7.76 -12.38
C SER A 18 23.25 7.34 -12.45
N ILE A 19 22.51 7.41 -11.34
CA ILE A 19 21.06 7.18 -11.31
C ILE A 19 20.31 8.30 -12.03
N ASP A 20 20.70 9.56 -11.83
CA ASP A 20 20.11 10.72 -12.51
C ASP A 20 20.32 10.66 -14.02
N GLU A 21 21.49 10.22 -14.49
CA GLU A 21 21.75 9.98 -15.90
C GLU A 21 20.79 8.93 -16.48
N LYS A 22 20.51 7.84 -15.74
CA LYS A 22 19.52 6.82 -16.15
C LYS A 22 18.11 7.40 -16.23
N LEU A 23 17.71 8.21 -15.25
CA LEU A 23 16.43 8.92 -15.27
C LEU A 23 16.30 9.84 -16.48
N GLN A 24 17.36 10.57 -16.83
CA GLN A 24 17.39 11.45 -18.01
C GLN A 24 17.27 10.68 -19.33
N THR A 25 17.75 9.43 -19.37
CA THR A 25 17.54 8.53 -20.52
C THR A 25 16.15 7.87 -20.57
N GLY A 26 15.28 8.17 -19.60
CA GLY A 26 13.89 7.71 -19.57
C GLY A 26 13.64 6.47 -18.72
N THR A 27 14.66 5.89 -18.09
CA THR A 27 14.54 4.71 -17.22
C THR A 27 13.81 5.08 -15.92
N GLN A 28 12.65 4.47 -15.66
CA GLN A 28 11.83 4.78 -14.49
C GLN A 28 12.13 3.91 -13.27
N PHE A 29 12.66 2.72 -13.50
CA PHE A 29 13.02 1.73 -12.47
C PHE A 29 14.22 0.91 -12.94
N LEU A 30 14.90 0.27 -11.99
CA LEU A 30 16.01 -0.65 -12.23
C LEU A 30 15.90 -1.83 -11.26
N SER A 31 16.43 -2.99 -11.65
CA SER A 31 16.57 -4.08 -10.67
C SER A 31 17.63 -3.74 -9.62
N PHE A 32 17.58 -4.41 -8.46
CA PHE A 32 18.63 -4.26 -7.46
C PHE A 32 20.02 -4.59 -8.02
N ASP A 33 20.11 -5.64 -8.85
CA ASP A 33 21.37 -6.07 -9.47
C ASP A 33 21.90 -5.07 -10.49
N ASP A 34 21.03 -4.36 -11.21
CA ASP A 34 21.44 -3.28 -12.12
C ASP A 34 22.10 -2.14 -11.34
N VAL A 35 21.47 -1.70 -10.23
CA VAL A 35 22.01 -0.62 -9.40
C VAL A 35 23.31 -1.06 -8.74
N LYS A 36 23.38 -2.31 -8.28
CA LYS A 36 24.62 -2.90 -7.76
C LYS A 36 25.74 -2.87 -8.81
N THR A 37 25.44 -3.31 -10.03
CA THR A 37 26.41 -3.31 -11.14
C THR A 37 26.90 -1.89 -11.47
N ILE A 38 26.01 -0.90 -11.44
CA ILE A 38 26.38 0.51 -11.62
C ILE A 38 27.32 0.95 -10.51
N ALA A 39 26.97 0.67 -9.25
CA ALA A 39 27.73 1.09 -8.08
C ALA A 39 29.13 0.46 -8.03
N GLU A 40 29.25 -0.82 -8.38
CA GLU A 40 30.53 -1.53 -8.48
C GLU A 40 31.40 -0.96 -9.61
N LYS A 41 30.81 -0.67 -10.77
CA LYS A 41 31.54 -0.15 -11.95
C LYS A 41 32.19 1.20 -11.68
N ILE A 42 31.52 2.08 -10.93
CA ILE A 42 32.03 3.41 -10.60
C ILE A 42 32.83 3.42 -9.29
N GLY A 43 32.92 2.29 -8.59
CA GLY A 43 33.60 2.16 -7.30
C GLY A 43 32.93 2.97 -6.18
N ALA A 44 31.64 3.28 -6.31
CA ALA A 44 30.92 4.11 -5.34
C ALA A 44 30.51 3.33 -4.09
N ILE A 45 30.32 2.02 -4.19
CA ILE A 45 29.89 1.16 -3.09
C ILE A 45 30.68 -0.15 -3.14
N THR A 46 31.18 -0.59 -1.98
CA THR A 46 32.07 -1.76 -1.87
C THR A 46 31.37 -3.02 -1.38
N ASP A 47 30.19 -2.92 -0.78
CA ASP A 47 29.42 -4.05 -0.31
C ASP A 47 27.89 -3.84 -0.39
N ILE A 48 27.13 -4.93 -0.28
CA ILE A 48 25.67 -4.93 -0.42
C ILE A 48 24.99 -4.20 0.75
N ALA A 49 25.58 -4.22 1.95
CA ALA A 49 24.99 -3.57 3.11
C ALA A 49 25.06 -2.04 2.98
N GLU A 50 26.14 -1.52 2.42
CA GLU A 50 26.28 -0.11 2.08
C GLU A 50 25.28 0.31 0.98
N LEU A 51 25.05 -0.53 -0.03
CA LEU A 51 24.01 -0.28 -1.03
C LEU A 51 22.61 -0.23 -0.41
N ASP A 52 22.29 -1.13 0.50
CA ASP A 52 21.03 -1.12 1.26
C ASP A 52 20.89 0.14 2.13
N VAL A 53 21.99 0.68 2.67
CA VAL A 53 21.98 1.96 3.40
C VAL A 53 21.73 3.14 2.45
N PHE A 54 22.39 3.16 1.29
CA PHE A 54 22.17 4.17 0.25
C PHE A 54 20.70 4.21 -0.19
N LEU A 55 20.15 3.06 -0.57
CA LEU A 55 18.79 2.97 -1.08
C LEU A 55 17.74 3.36 -0.04
N ARG A 56 17.89 2.89 1.21
CA ARG A 56 16.98 3.28 2.30
C ARG A 56 17.07 4.76 2.61
N TYR A 57 18.27 5.34 2.61
CA TYR A 57 18.43 6.77 2.76
C TYR A 57 17.61 7.50 1.69
N HIS A 58 17.82 7.22 0.41
CA HIS A 58 17.08 7.92 -0.65
C HIS A 58 15.57 7.62 -0.65
N HIS A 59 15.16 6.44 -0.17
CA HIS A 59 13.76 6.11 0.05
C HIS A 59 13.10 7.01 1.11
N ASP A 60 13.74 7.19 2.27
CA ASP A 60 13.23 8.02 3.36
C ASP A 60 13.06 9.50 2.93
N PHE A 61 13.90 9.97 2.01
CA PHE A 61 13.80 11.32 1.44
C PHE A 61 12.82 11.44 0.26
N GLY A 62 12.26 10.33 -0.21
CA GLY A 62 11.37 10.31 -1.36
C GLY A 62 12.07 10.62 -2.69
N ASN A 63 13.39 10.39 -2.78
CA ASN A 63 14.14 10.54 -4.03
C ASN A 63 13.94 9.35 -4.96
N LEU A 64 13.80 8.14 -4.39
CA LEU A 64 13.47 6.89 -5.07
C LEU A 64 12.57 6.05 -4.15
N ILE A 65 11.97 4.98 -4.66
CA ILE A 65 11.23 4.01 -3.82
C ILE A 65 11.97 2.67 -3.80
N TYR A 66 12.27 2.19 -2.60
CA TYR A 66 12.93 0.91 -2.37
C TYR A 66 12.34 0.24 -1.13
N PHE A 67 11.88 -1.01 -1.30
CA PHE A 67 11.46 -1.88 -0.21
C PHE A 67 12.34 -3.12 -0.20
N LYS A 68 13.01 -3.38 0.93
CA LYS A 68 13.93 -4.51 1.06
C LYS A 68 13.23 -5.87 0.92
N ASP A 69 12.00 -5.94 1.40
CA ASP A 69 11.15 -7.13 1.34
C ASP A 69 10.36 -7.26 0.03
N ILE A 70 10.48 -6.26 -0.86
CA ILE A 70 10.01 -6.33 -2.25
C ILE A 70 11.18 -5.90 -3.16
N PRO A 71 12.23 -6.72 -3.30
CA PRO A 71 13.52 -6.27 -3.85
C PRO A 71 13.59 -6.27 -5.38
N GLU A 72 12.49 -6.59 -6.08
CA GLU A 72 12.53 -6.82 -7.55
C GLU A 72 13.02 -5.56 -8.29
N TYR A 73 12.36 -4.42 -8.06
CA TYR A 73 12.75 -3.15 -8.66
C TYR A 73 12.88 -2.01 -7.66
N ILE A 74 13.86 -1.15 -7.92
CA ILE A 74 14.01 0.16 -7.31
C ILE A 74 13.36 1.16 -8.25
N ILE A 75 12.33 1.87 -7.78
CA ILE A 75 11.66 2.89 -8.58
C ILE A 75 12.46 4.18 -8.47
N LEU A 76 13.15 4.54 -9.55
CA LEU A 76 14.02 5.71 -9.60
C LEU A 76 13.22 7.02 -9.62
N ASN A 77 11.99 6.98 -10.16
CA ASN A 77 11.13 8.16 -10.30
C ASN A 77 9.82 8.01 -9.51
N PRO A 78 9.76 8.51 -8.26
CA PRO A 78 8.53 8.49 -7.47
C PRO A 78 7.35 9.22 -8.13
N GLN A 79 7.60 10.26 -8.93
CA GLN A 79 6.54 10.98 -9.64
C GLN A 79 5.93 10.15 -10.77
N TRP A 80 6.73 9.31 -11.43
CA TRP A 80 6.20 8.34 -12.38
C TRP A 80 5.33 7.31 -11.66
N LEU A 81 5.75 6.81 -10.50
CA LEU A 81 4.96 5.86 -9.71
C LEU A 81 3.60 6.45 -9.29
N VAL A 82 3.56 7.71 -8.85
CA VAL A 82 2.29 8.39 -8.54
C VAL A 82 1.35 8.44 -9.75
N LYS A 83 1.88 8.67 -10.96
CA LYS A 83 1.07 8.63 -12.18
C LYS A 83 0.53 7.22 -12.45
N VAL A 84 1.31 6.18 -12.16
CA VAL A 84 0.88 4.79 -12.27
C VAL A 84 -0.20 4.46 -11.23
N PHE A 85 -0.05 4.90 -9.97
CA PHE A 85 -1.10 4.71 -8.96
C PHE A 85 -2.43 5.32 -9.38
N ARG A 86 -2.40 6.51 -9.98
CA ARG A 86 -3.59 7.18 -10.50
C ARG A 86 -4.36 6.35 -11.52
N LEU A 87 -3.72 5.43 -12.24
CA LEU A 87 -4.40 4.51 -13.16
C LEU A 87 -5.41 3.60 -12.42
N LEU A 88 -5.08 3.26 -11.16
CA LEU A 88 -5.88 2.37 -10.34
C LEU A 88 -6.82 3.17 -9.44
N VAL A 89 -6.36 4.27 -8.85
CA VAL A 89 -7.15 5.04 -7.86
C VAL A 89 -7.99 6.19 -8.43
N THR A 90 -8.00 6.43 -9.75
CA THR A 90 -8.79 7.53 -10.34
C THR A 90 -9.94 7.03 -11.19
N ALA A 91 -11.15 7.44 -10.82
CA ALA A 91 -12.43 7.12 -11.46
C ALA A 91 -12.58 7.62 -12.93
N ASP A 92 -12.12 8.84 -13.24
CA ASP A 92 -12.61 9.53 -14.45
C ASP A 92 -11.69 9.45 -15.67
N MET A 93 -10.37 9.53 -15.51
CA MET A 93 -9.48 9.87 -16.64
C MET A 93 -9.13 8.71 -17.59
N PHE A 94 -9.60 7.49 -17.30
CA PHE A 94 -9.36 6.29 -18.12
C PHE A 94 -10.64 5.64 -18.64
N ARG A 95 -11.82 6.21 -18.34
CA ARG A 95 -13.12 5.69 -18.79
C ARG A 95 -13.22 5.59 -20.31
N ASP A 96 -12.71 6.57 -21.03
CA ASP A 96 -12.96 6.71 -22.47
C ASP A 96 -12.26 5.65 -23.34
N LYS A 97 -11.33 4.87 -22.77
CA LYS A 97 -10.54 3.87 -23.52
C LYS A 97 -10.83 2.41 -23.13
N LEU A 98 -11.67 2.15 -22.12
CA LEU A 98 -11.80 0.82 -21.54
C LEU A 98 -13.17 0.18 -21.84
N ILE A 99 -13.13 -0.98 -22.50
CA ILE A 99 -14.26 -1.90 -22.66
C ILE A 99 -14.60 -2.44 -21.27
N GLY A 100 -15.62 -1.89 -20.61
CA GLY A 100 -16.02 -2.39 -19.29
C GLY A 100 -16.73 -1.42 -18.36
N HIS A 101 -17.64 -0.57 -18.87
CA HIS A 101 -18.37 0.42 -18.05
C HIS A 101 -18.91 -0.15 -16.73
N LYS A 102 -19.48 -1.36 -16.75
CA LYS A 102 -20.05 -1.98 -15.53
C LYS A 102 -19.03 -2.31 -14.44
N GLU A 103 -17.83 -2.76 -14.80
CA GLU A 103 -16.81 -3.07 -13.79
C GLU A 103 -16.25 -1.80 -13.15
N TRP A 104 -16.10 -0.73 -13.95
CA TRP A 104 -15.74 0.59 -13.46
C TRP A 104 -16.82 1.20 -12.55
N ASP A 105 -18.09 1.13 -12.96
CA ASP A 105 -19.20 1.62 -12.13
C ASP A 105 -19.26 0.89 -10.77
N MET A 106 -19.02 -0.43 -10.79
CA MET A 106 -18.93 -1.23 -9.57
C MET A 106 -17.72 -0.85 -8.72
N TYR A 107 -16.55 -0.70 -9.34
CA TYR A 107 -15.32 -0.29 -8.67
C TYR A 107 -15.49 1.07 -7.97
N GLU A 108 -16.08 2.05 -8.65
CA GLU A 108 -16.31 3.39 -8.09
C GLU A 108 -17.29 3.43 -6.93
N THR A 109 -18.16 2.43 -6.82
CA THR A 109 -19.14 2.36 -5.74
C THR A 109 -18.56 1.56 -4.57
N THR A 110 -17.95 0.42 -4.87
CA THR A 110 -17.55 -0.59 -3.88
C THR A 110 -16.08 -0.53 -3.47
N GLY A 111 -15.25 0.22 -4.19
CA GLY A 111 -13.78 0.17 -4.08
C GLY A 111 -13.16 -1.16 -4.51
N LYS A 112 -13.96 -2.14 -5.01
CA LYS A 112 -13.47 -3.48 -5.35
C LYS A 112 -12.73 -3.50 -6.68
N LEU A 113 -11.42 -3.66 -6.62
CA LEU A 113 -10.52 -3.74 -7.76
C LEU A 113 -10.31 -5.21 -8.15
N THR A 114 -10.97 -5.63 -9.23
CA THR A 114 -10.92 -7.03 -9.67
C THR A 114 -9.70 -7.34 -10.53
N GLU A 115 -9.29 -8.61 -10.59
CA GLU A 115 -8.17 -9.03 -11.45
C GLU A 115 -8.45 -8.73 -12.94
N ASN A 116 -9.71 -8.84 -13.38
CA ASN A 116 -10.07 -8.46 -14.75
C ASN A 116 -9.86 -6.97 -15.00
N LEU A 117 -10.27 -6.12 -14.06
CA LEU A 117 -10.11 -4.67 -14.15
C LEU A 117 -8.62 -4.28 -14.14
N ILE A 118 -7.82 -4.89 -13.27
CA ILE A 118 -6.36 -4.72 -13.25
C ILE A 118 -5.76 -5.09 -14.60
N ARG A 119 -6.08 -6.29 -15.11
CA ARG A 119 -5.60 -6.75 -16.42
C ARG A 119 -5.95 -5.75 -17.53
N CYS A 120 -7.19 -5.26 -17.55
CA CYS A 120 -7.63 -4.27 -18.54
C CYS A 120 -6.90 -2.91 -18.39
N ILE A 121 -6.66 -2.43 -17.18
CA ILE A 121 -5.93 -1.18 -16.92
C ILE A 121 -4.49 -1.28 -17.45
N PHE A 122 -3.78 -2.35 -17.08
CA PHE A 122 -2.38 -2.55 -17.44
C PHE A 122 -2.17 -2.91 -18.91
N ALA A 123 -3.07 -3.67 -19.54
CA ALA A 123 -2.98 -4.01 -20.97
C ALA A 123 -3.01 -2.79 -21.92
N ASN A 124 -3.45 -1.63 -21.43
CA ASN A 124 -3.50 -0.38 -22.20
C ASN A 124 -2.32 0.57 -21.88
N GLN A 125 -1.31 0.10 -21.14
CA GLN A 125 -0.14 0.88 -20.77
C GLN A 125 1.10 0.49 -21.57
N THR A 126 2.22 1.17 -21.31
CA THR A 126 3.52 0.81 -21.89
C THR A 126 3.99 -0.56 -21.40
N ASP A 127 4.86 -1.20 -22.17
CA ASP A 127 5.46 -2.50 -21.81
C ASP A 127 6.15 -2.43 -20.44
N ASP A 128 6.83 -1.33 -20.13
CA ASP A 128 7.48 -1.06 -18.84
C ASP A 128 6.49 -1.17 -17.65
N ILE A 129 5.31 -0.54 -17.76
CA ILE A 129 4.28 -0.57 -16.71
C ILE A 129 3.66 -1.96 -16.63
N THR A 130 3.40 -2.60 -17.78
CA THR A 130 2.80 -3.92 -17.86
C THR A 130 3.70 -4.99 -17.22
N ASN A 131 4.99 -4.96 -17.52
CA ASN A 131 5.98 -5.89 -16.98
C ASN A 131 6.20 -5.69 -15.47
N CYS A 132 6.00 -4.48 -14.96
CA CYS A 132 6.12 -4.16 -13.53
C CYS A 132 4.83 -4.33 -12.73
N LYS A 133 3.75 -4.88 -13.31
CA LYS A 133 2.42 -4.92 -12.69
C LYS A 133 2.43 -5.47 -11.26
N GLU A 134 2.99 -6.66 -11.04
CA GLU A 134 2.98 -7.31 -9.72
C GLU A 134 3.79 -6.54 -8.68
N HIS A 135 4.93 -5.98 -9.10
CA HIS A 135 5.76 -5.14 -8.24
C HIS A 135 5.06 -3.84 -7.85
N ILE A 136 4.37 -3.19 -8.80
CA ILE A 136 3.56 -1.99 -8.55
C ILE A 136 2.45 -2.29 -7.54
N LEU A 137 1.72 -3.40 -7.71
CA LEU A 137 0.67 -3.80 -6.77
C LEU A 137 1.23 -4.04 -5.36
N SER A 138 2.38 -4.71 -5.26
CA SER A 138 3.06 -4.96 -3.97
C SER A 138 3.48 -3.66 -3.29
N ILE A 139 3.96 -2.67 -4.06
CA ILE A 139 4.27 -1.34 -3.53
C ILE A 139 3.00 -0.61 -3.07
N MET A 140 1.90 -0.71 -3.81
CA MET A 140 0.63 -0.09 -3.42
C MET A 140 0.07 -0.69 -2.14
N GLU A 141 0.21 -2.00 -1.92
CA GLU A 141 -0.10 -2.65 -0.65
C GLU A 141 0.80 -2.13 0.47
N LYS A 142 2.10 -1.92 0.23
CA LYS A 142 3.01 -1.34 1.23
C LYS A 142 2.68 0.08 1.65
N PHE A 143 2.07 0.86 0.75
CA PHE A 143 1.59 2.20 1.05
C PHE A 143 0.15 2.22 1.57
N ASP A 144 -0.46 1.07 1.83
CA ASP A 144 -1.88 0.92 2.24
C ASP A 144 -2.85 1.67 1.30
N ILE A 145 -2.48 1.78 0.02
CA ILE A 145 -3.33 2.38 -1.02
C ILE A 145 -4.37 1.36 -1.47
N ILE A 146 -3.96 0.10 -1.58
CA ILE A 146 -4.82 -1.04 -1.86
C ILE A 146 -4.68 -2.06 -0.73
N ILE A 147 -5.77 -2.78 -0.46
CA ILE A 147 -5.81 -3.84 0.53
C ILE A 147 -6.18 -5.13 -0.17
N ARG A 148 -5.48 -6.22 0.16
CA ARG A 148 -5.96 -7.58 -0.09
C ARG A 148 -6.37 -8.25 1.22
N PRO A 149 -7.68 -8.36 1.51
CA PRO A 149 -8.16 -8.94 2.75
C PRO A 149 -7.66 -10.37 2.95
N LYS A 150 -7.28 -10.67 4.19
CA LYS A 150 -6.86 -12.00 4.64
C LYS A 150 -7.78 -12.41 5.78
N MET A 151 -8.41 -13.56 5.65
CA MET A 151 -9.33 -14.11 6.64
C MET A 151 -8.75 -15.39 7.22
N LEU A 152 -8.84 -15.60 8.53
CA LEU A 152 -8.54 -16.88 9.15
C LEU A 152 -9.81 -17.68 9.37
N ILE A 153 -10.04 -18.72 8.57
CA ILE A 153 -11.19 -19.63 8.70
C ILE A 153 -10.64 -21.00 9.13
N ASP A 154 -11.08 -21.48 10.29
CA ASP A 154 -10.62 -22.76 10.89
C ASP A 154 -9.09 -22.89 10.97
N GLY A 155 -8.40 -21.78 11.30
CA GLY A 155 -6.94 -21.73 11.39
C GLY A 155 -6.22 -21.73 10.03
N LYS A 156 -6.94 -21.59 8.91
CA LYS A 156 -6.37 -21.44 7.57
C LYS A 156 -6.56 -20.02 7.05
N GLU A 157 -5.49 -19.45 6.52
CA GLU A 157 -5.52 -18.14 5.85
C GLU A 157 -6.17 -18.29 4.48
N LEU A 158 -7.32 -17.66 4.30
CA LEU A 158 -8.00 -17.46 3.04
C LEU A 158 -7.79 -16.02 2.61
N VAL A 159 -7.19 -15.83 1.44
CA VAL A 159 -6.93 -14.51 0.87
C VAL A 159 -8.03 -14.18 -0.13
N ASP A 160 -8.63 -12.99 -0.05
CA ASP A 160 -9.57 -12.54 -1.07
C ASP A 160 -8.81 -12.42 -2.42
N PRO A 161 -9.35 -12.98 -3.51
CA PRO A 161 -8.71 -12.88 -4.82
C PRO A 161 -8.68 -11.46 -5.38
N HIS A 162 -9.43 -10.51 -4.81
CA HIS A 162 -9.51 -9.12 -5.27
C HIS A 162 -8.82 -8.16 -4.29
N TYR A 163 -8.44 -7.02 -4.82
CA TYR A 163 -8.02 -5.88 -4.01
C TYR A 163 -9.20 -4.96 -3.73
N TYR A 164 -9.08 -4.16 -2.68
CA TYR A 164 -9.98 -3.07 -2.37
C TYR A 164 -9.19 -1.78 -2.28
N VAL A 165 -9.77 -0.69 -2.73
CA VAL A 165 -9.17 0.66 -2.72
C VAL A 165 -10.05 1.53 -1.82
N PRO A 166 -9.75 1.63 -0.51
CA PRO A 166 -10.69 2.22 0.44
C PRO A 166 -11.07 3.67 0.13
N CYS A 167 -10.16 4.47 -0.43
CA CYS A 167 -10.46 5.85 -0.83
C CYS A 167 -11.47 5.97 -1.99
N MET A 168 -11.82 4.86 -2.64
CA MET A 168 -12.83 4.77 -3.70
C MET A 168 -14.18 4.28 -3.20
N ILE A 169 -14.28 3.83 -1.94
CA ILE A 169 -15.53 3.33 -1.37
C ILE A 169 -16.46 4.53 -1.14
N LYS A 170 -17.51 4.63 -1.96
CA LYS A 170 -18.56 5.65 -1.80
C LYS A 170 -19.71 5.17 -0.92
N THR A 171 -19.70 3.90 -0.52
CA THR A 171 -20.77 3.29 0.27
C THR A 171 -20.84 3.92 1.65
N ILE A 172 -21.85 4.75 1.85
CA ILE A 172 -22.32 5.19 3.16
C ILE A 172 -22.74 3.93 3.93
N VAL A 173 -22.26 3.79 5.17
CA VAL A 173 -22.70 2.76 6.13
C VAL A 173 -24.20 2.55 5.96
N SER A 174 -24.63 1.33 5.61
CA SER A 174 -26.05 1.09 5.34
C SER A 174 -26.87 1.51 6.56
N SER A 175 -28.05 2.09 6.33
CA SER A 175 -28.98 2.47 7.41
C SER A 175 -29.24 1.30 8.36
N GLU A 176 -29.17 0.06 7.86
CA GLU A 176 -29.31 -1.17 8.64
C GLU A 176 -28.16 -1.40 9.64
N ILE A 177 -26.91 -1.09 9.28
CA ILE A 177 -25.76 -1.19 10.20
C ILE A 177 -25.83 -0.07 11.25
N LEU A 178 -26.20 1.14 10.83
CA LEU A 178 -26.43 2.27 11.75
C LEU A 178 -27.55 1.95 12.74
N GLU A 179 -28.65 1.38 12.26
CA GLU A 179 -29.75 0.92 13.11
C GLU A 179 -29.26 -0.15 14.10
N GLN A 180 -28.48 -1.16 13.66
CA GLN A 180 -27.93 -2.18 14.56
C GLN A 180 -26.94 -1.65 15.61
N LEU A 181 -26.14 -0.63 15.28
CA LEU A 181 -25.24 0.04 16.23
C LEU A 181 -26.00 0.89 17.26
N ILE A 182 -27.17 1.40 16.89
CA ILE A 182 -28.01 2.29 17.71
C ILE A 182 -29.05 1.50 18.54
N ILE A 183 -29.34 0.24 18.20
CA ILE A 183 -30.32 -0.58 18.93
C ILE A 183 -29.87 -0.78 20.41
N PRO A 184 -30.65 -0.31 21.41
CA PRO A 184 -30.29 -0.35 22.83
C PRO A 184 -30.31 -1.75 23.47
N GLN A 185 -30.56 -2.81 22.70
CA GLN A 185 -30.88 -4.14 23.22
C GLN A 185 -29.63 -4.91 23.70
N HIS A 186 -28.44 -4.44 23.36
CA HIS A 186 -27.16 -4.97 23.85
C HIS A 186 -26.28 -3.85 24.41
N LYS A 187 -25.50 -4.13 25.47
CA LYS A 187 -24.45 -3.21 25.95
C LYS A 187 -23.36 -3.13 24.88
N SER A 188 -23.46 -2.16 23.99
CA SER A 188 -22.39 -1.82 23.06
C SER A 188 -21.37 -0.93 23.77
N TYR A 189 -20.09 -1.31 23.70
CA TYR A 189 -19.00 -0.46 24.16
C TYR A 189 -18.56 0.39 22.97
N CYS A 190 -18.79 1.70 23.05
CA CYS A 190 -18.32 2.65 22.04
C CYS A 190 -16.97 3.20 22.47
N LEU A 191 -15.97 3.08 21.59
CA LEU A 191 -14.71 3.80 21.72
C LEU A 191 -14.74 4.96 20.73
N CYS A 192 -14.78 6.19 21.25
CA CYS A 192 -14.67 7.40 20.45
C CYS A 192 -13.22 7.87 20.45
N LEU A 193 -12.64 8.02 19.27
CA LEU A 193 -11.31 8.58 19.07
C LEU A 193 -11.46 9.96 18.45
N GLU A 194 -11.12 10.99 19.21
CA GLU A 194 -11.09 12.37 18.73
C GLU A 194 -9.65 12.70 18.28
N PHE A 195 -9.51 13.18 17.06
CA PHE A 195 -8.23 13.54 16.49
C PHE A 195 -8.17 15.05 16.25
N ASP A 196 -7.21 15.73 16.87
CA ASP A 196 -6.97 17.18 16.67
C ASP A 196 -6.61 17.52 15.21
N PHE A 197 -6.07 16.55 14.47
CA PHE A 197 -5.78 16.66 13.05
C PHE A 197 -6.16 15.37 12.34
N SER A 198 -7.15 15.46 11.45
CA SER A 198 -7.65 14.32 10.70
C SER A 198 -7.19 14.43 9.25
N THR A 199 -6.17 13.64 8.88
CA THR A 199 -5.85 13.43 7.46
C THR A 199 -6.64 12.24 6.96
N THR A 200 -7.05 12.28 5.69
CA THR A 200 -7.72 11.16 5.01
C THR A 200 -6.95 9.84 5.14
N GLY A 201 -5.62 9.89 5.30
CA GLY A 201 -4.77 8.73 5.55
C GLY A 201 -5.03 8.03 6.89
N VAL A 202 -5.44 8.75 7.95
CA VAL A 202 -5.78 8.12 9.24
C VAL A 202 -7.02 7.25 9.11
N TYR A 203 -8.04 7.72 8.37
CA TYR A 203 -9.22 6.90 8.09
C TYR A 203 -8.88 5.70 7.22
N GLN A 204 -8.05 5.88 6.20
CA GLN A 204 -7.58 4.78 5.37
C GLN A 204 -6.87 3.70 6.19
N SER A 205 -5.92 4.09 7.06
CA SER A 205 -5.20 3.14 7.93
C SER A 205 -6.10 2.51 9.02
N LEU A 206 -7.12 3.24 9.49
CA LEU A 206 -8.13 2.69 10.42
C LEU A 206 -9.07 1.73 9.72
N ASP A 207 -9.50 2.03 8.49
CA ASP A 207 -10.27 1.12 7.65
C ASP A 207 -9.44 -0.12 7.35
N ASP A 208 -8.16 0.03 7.01
CA ASP A 208 -7.19 -1.06 6.89
C ASP A 208 -7.14 -1.94 8.15
N PHE A 209 -7.02 -1.33 9.32
CA PHE A 209 -7.05 -2.02 10.60
C PHE A 209 -8.40 -2.74 10.80
N VAL A 210 -9.51 -2.07 10.51
CA VAL A 210 -10.86 -2.62 10.61
C VAL A 210 -11.05 -3.78 9.62
N TYR A 211 -10.58 -3.69 8.38
CA TYR A 211 -10.67 -4.77 7.41
C TYR A 211 -9.74 -5.95 7.75
N LYS A 212 -8.55 -5.69 8.30
CA LYS A 212 -7.61 -6.73 8.77
C LYS A 212 -8.13 -7.43 10.04
N GLU A 213 -8.77 -6.69 10.96
CA GLU A 213 -9.14 -7.19 12.31
C GLU A 213 -10.64 -7.48 12.52
N VAL A 214 -11.57 -6.79 11.87
CA VAL A 214 -13.02 -7.03 12.06
C VAL A 214 -13.48 -8.33 11.39
N HIS A 215 -12.81 -8.79 10.34
CA HIS A 215 -13.02 -10.14 9.84
C HIS A 215 -12.46 -11.22 10.79
N HIS A 216 -11.54 -10.86 11.69
CA HIS A 216 -11.13 -11.69 12.81
C HIS A 216 -12.20 -11.74 13.92
N PHE A 217 -12.90 -10.63 14.16
CA PHE A 217 -13.95 -10.53 15.19
C PHE A 217 -15.27 -11.20 14.79
N SER A 218 -15.59 -11.29 13.50
CA SER A 218 -16.80 -11.95 12.99
C SER A 218 -16.86 -13.46 13.30
N ILE A 219 -15.76 -14.08 13.75
CA ILE A 219 -15.70 -15.52 14.11
C ILE A 219 -15.86 -15.75 15.62
N LEU A 220 -15.73 -14.71 16.46
CA LEU A 220 -15.85 -14.85 17.92
C LEU A 220 -17.29 -14.75 18.45
N SER A 221 -18.30 -14.52 17.60
CA SER A 221 -19.71 -14.45 18.04
C SER A 221 -20.49 -15.76 17.94
N ALA A 222 -19.84 -16.89 17.63
CA ALA A 222 -20.53 -18.20 17.52
C ALA A 222 -20.47 -19.07 18.78
N GLU A 223 -19.72 -18.72 19.82
CA GLU A 223 -19.76 -19.45 21.10
C GLU A 223 -19.92 -18.49 22.27
N LYS A 224 -21.02 -18.64 23.03
CA LYS A 224 -21.27 -17.92 24.28
C LYS A 224 -20.10 -18.13 25.25
N PRO A 225 -19.33 -17.09 25.63
CA PRO A 225 -18.41 -17.21 26.75
C PRO A 225 -19.23 -17.12 28.04
N SER A 226 -19.18 -18.18 28.84
CA SER A 226 -19.59 -18.15 30.23
C SER A 226 -18.67 -17.21 31.00
N TYR A 227 -19.21 -16.11 31.50
CA TYR A 227 -18.48 -15.15 32.32
C TYR A 227 -18.05 -15.78 33.65
N THR A 228 -16.75 -16.04 33.81
CA THR A 228 -16.04 -15.95 35.11
C THR A 228 -14.54 -16.11 34.88
N SER A 229 -13.82 -15.00 34.71
CA SER A 229 -12.59 -14.70 35.47
C SER A 229 -11.84 -13.53 34.86
N LEU A 230 -11.61 -12.54 35.70
CA LEU A 230 -10.76 -11.36 35.53
C LEU A 230 -9.39 -11.71 34.93
N ILE A 231 -8.94 -10.95 33.93
CA ILE A 231 -7.50 -10.76 33.70
C ILE A 231 -7.24 -9.27 33.80
N GLN A 232 -6.52 -8.94 34.88
CA GLN A 232 -5.97 -7.62 35.17
C GLN A 232 -5.03 -7.20 34.04
N THR A 233 -5.22 -5.96 33.60
CA THR A 233 -4.26 -5.20 32.83
C THR A 233 -2.95 -5.05 33.62
N ASN A 234 -1.83 -5.44 33.02
CA ASN A 234 -0.51 -4.94 33.37
C ASN A 234 0.20 -4.55 32.09
N TRP A 235 0.00 -3.29 31.70
CA TRP A 235 0.91 -2.59 30.79
C TRP A 235 1.97 -1.94 31.65
N PHE A 236 3.22 -2.37 31.53
CA PHE A 236 4.38 -1.60 31.99
C PHE A 236 5.35 -1.45 30.81
N ILE A 237 5.58 -0.17 30.47
CA ILE A 237 6.73 0.51 29.85
C ILE A 237 7.69 -0.35 29.02
#